data_AF-A0A9P7G8M7-F1
#
_entry.id   AF-A0A9P7G8M7-F1
#
_cell.length_a   1.000
_cell.length_b   1.000
_cell.length_c   1.000
_cell.angle_alpha   90.00
_cell.angle_beta   90.00
_cell.angle_gamma   90.00
#
_symmetry.space_group_name_H-M   'P 1'
#
loop_
_entity.id
_entity.type
_entity.pdbx_description
1 polymer ?
#
loop_
_entity_poly.entity_id
_entity_poly.type
_entity_poly.pdbx_seq_one_letter_code
_entity_poly.pdbx_strand_id
1 'polypeptide(L)'
;MERDEVYVPKTRSSLGLPDKEKAAPLDYAELLGDTPIYTLFMLTRQQLLAFPAYLLFNVSGQPNYPRWTNHFDPNSILFMDSQRNAVIMSNLGIGSVILFLRHACSVHGFSEVVKYYGIPWLLVTHWFIMITYLHHTDPVVPHYRGKVWNAQRGAAATVDRPFLGWQGRFFLHDVAHYHVIHHFFPKLPFYNGEEATKHLKAFIGEHYISSDKPAFRALWENYNDCQFVEDSGDVLFYRDRKGRAVRRPSGPF
;
A
#
# COMPACT_ATOMS: atom_id res chain seq x y z
N MET A 1 -9.48 10.44 1.48
CA MET A 1 -9.24 9.11 2.02
C MET A 1 -10.38 8.20 1.66
N GLU A 2 -11.58 8.74 1.43
CA GLU A 2 -12.79 8.09 0.93
C GLU A 2 -12.69 7.63 -0.53
N ARG A 3 -11.61 8.01 -1.22
CA ARG A 3 -11.28 7.65 -2.60
C ARG A 3 -9.94 6.90 -2.70
N ASP A 4 -9.33 6.56 -1.56
CA ASP A 4 -8.07 5.81 -1.51
C ASP A 4 -8.43 4.32 -1.57
N GLU A 5 -7.92 3.53 -2.50
CA GLU A 5 -8.42 2.14 -2.67
C GLU A 5 -7.70 1.10 -1.81
N VAL A 6 -6.44 1.36 -1.43
CA VAL A 6 -5.58 0.44 -0.69
C VAL A 6 -4.71 1.20 0.30
N TYR A 7 -4.34 0.55 1.40
CA TYR A 7 -3.64 1.16 2.54
C TYR A 7 -4.41 2.33 3.17
N VAL A 8 -5.76 2.27 3.14
CA VAL A 8 -6.61 3.28 3.76
C VAL A 8 -6.29 3.35 5.26
N PRO A 9 -5.89 4.53 5.78
CA PRO A 9 -5.48 4.61 7.17
C PRO A 9 -6.69 4.44 8.09
N LYS A 10 -6.46 3.73 9.19
CA LYS A 10 -7.43 3.62 10.27
C LYS A 10 -7.59 4.96 10.97
N THR A 11 -8.81 5.31 11.35
CA THR A 11 -9.05 6.48 12.20
C THR A 11 -8.83 6.13 13.67
N ARG A 12 -8.57 7.13 14.51
CA ARG A 12 -8.49 6.99 15.98
C ARG A 12 -9.70 6.22 16.53
N SER A 13 -10.92 6.65 16.21
CA SER A 13 -12.14 5.98 16.66
C SER A 13 -12.23 4.51 16.20
N SER A 14 -11.78 4.18 14.98
CA SER A 14 -11.81 2.80 14.47
C SER A 14 -10.89 1.84 15.23
N LEU A 15 -9.92 2.37 15.97
CA LEU A 15 -9.03 1.60 16.83
C LEU A 15 -9.50 1.56 18.29
N GLY A 16 -10.63 2.18 18.62
CA GLY A 16 -11.11 2.30 20.00
C GLY A 16 -10.23 3.19 20.88
N LEU A 17 -9.38 4.04 20.27
CA LEU A 17 -8.53 4.97 21.00
C LEU A 17 -9.38 6.14 21.56
N PRO A 18 -9.09 6.62 22.79
CA PRO A 18 -9.81 7.75 23.36
C PRO A 18 -9.60 9.03 22.56
N ASP A 19 -10.52 9.99 22.73
CA ASP A 19 -10.43 11.32 22.14
C ASP A 19 -9.05 11.94 22.40
N LYS A 20 -8.54 12.70 21.42
CA LYS A 20 -7.21 13.31 21.49
C LYS A 20 -6.97 14.11 22.79
N GLU A 21 -8.00 14.79 23.30
CA GLU A 21 -7.94 15.61 24.52
C GLU A 21 -7.85 14.79 25.81
N LYS A 22 -8.28 13.52 25.77
CA LYS A 22 -8.33 12.60 26.92
C LYS A 22 -7.25 11.51 26.87
N ALA A 23 -6.63 11.31 25.71
CA ALA A 23 -5.71 10.21 25.47
C ALA A 23 -4.40 10.37 26.25
N ALA A 24 -4.05 9.35 27.03
CA ALA A 24 -2.76 9.24 27.70
C ALA A 24 -1.77 8.40 26.87
N PRO A 25 -0.45 8.58 27.03
CA PRO A 25 0.56 7.74 26.36
C PRO A 25 0.38 6.23 26.59
N LEU A 26 -0.15 5.84 27.77
CA LEU A 26 -0.37 4.44 28.14
C LEU A 26 -1.42 3.75 27.26
N ASP A 27 -2.50 4.47 26.93
CA ASP A 27 -3.62 3.94 26.12
C ASP A 27 -3.13 3.46 24.74
N TYR A 28 -2.19 4.19 24.15
CA TYR A 28 -1.63 3.80 22.86
C TYR A 28 -0.72 2.57 22.94
N ALA A 29 0.11 2.47 23.99
CA ALA A 29 1.01 1.33 24.16
C ALA A 29 0.25 0.01 24.40
N GLU A 30 -0.85 0.07 25.14
CA GLU A 30 -1.71 -1.07 25.41
C GLU A 30 -2.48 -1.53 24.16
N LEU A 31 -3.10 -0.60 23.43
CA LEU A 31 -3.94 -0.92 22.27
C LEU A 31 -3.15 -1.21 20.98
N LEU A 32 -1.98 -0.58 20.80
CA LEU A 32 -1.20 -0.71 19.56
C LEU A 32 -0.03 -1.69 19.69
N GLY A 33 0.29 -2.14 20.90
CA GLY A 33 1.29 -3.17 21.20
C GLY A 33 2.72 -2.78 20.82
N ASP A 34 3.64 -2.70 21.78
CA ASP A 34 4.99 -2.19 21.54
C ASP A 34 6.09 -3.22 21.83
N THR A 35 6.20 -4.25 20.97
CA THR A 35 7.38 -5.13 20.98
C THR A 35 7.98 -5.32 19.58
N PRO A 36 9.32 -5.31 19.43
CA PRO A 36 9.98 -5.60 18.16
C PRO A 36 9.58 -6.95 17.56
N ILE A 37 9.37 -7.97 18.40
CA ILE A 37 8.97 -9.31 17.95
C ILE A 37 7.56 -9.28 17.34
N TYR A 38 6.62 -8.57 17.96
CA TYR A 38 5.29 -8.39 17.39
C TYR A 38 5.36 -7.65 16.05
N THR A 39 6.14 -6.57 15.96
CA THR A 39 6.32 -5.82 14.71
C THR A 39 6.90 -6.70 13.61
N LEU A 40 7.93 -7.50 13.91
CA LEU A 40 8.52 -8.42 12.95
C LEU A 40 7.51 -9.48 12.48
N PHE A 41 6.73 -10.05 13.38
CA PHE A 41 5.67 -10.99 13.05
C PHE A 41 4.62 -10.37 12.13
N MET A 42 4.17 -9.15 12.46
CA MET A 42 3.15 -8.45 11.68
C MET A 42 3.65 -8.08 10.28
N LEU A 43 4.90 -7.61 10.16
CA LEU A 43 5.54 -7.34 8.89
C LEU A 43 5.70 -8.63 8.06
N THR A 44 6.19 -9.71 8.66
CA THR A 44 6.32 -11.01 7.96
C THR A 44 4.96 -11.49 7.44
N ARG A 45 3.92 -11.41 8.29
CA ARG A 45 2.55 -11.75 7.89
C ARG A 45 2.06 -10.85 6.74
N GLN A 46 2.30 -9.55 6.80
CA GLN A 46 1.93 -8.61 5.75
C GLN A 46 2.63 -8.97 4.43
N GLN A 47 3.95 -9.17 4.45
CA GLN A 47 4.72 -9.44 3.25
C GLN A 47 4.35 -10.76 2.56
N LEU A 48 3.90 -11.76 3.32
CA LEU A 48 3.55 -13.08 2.77
C LEU A 48 2.05 -13.23 2.45
N LEU A 49 1.16 -12.60 3.22
CA LEU A 49 -0.28 -12.89 3.17
C LEU A 49 -1.15 -11.69 2.76
N ALA A 50 -0.61 -10.47 2.70
CA ALA A 50 -1.44 -9.30 2.40
C ALA A 50 -2.02 -9.34 0.99
N PHE A 51 -1.27 -9.81 -0.01
CA PHE A 51 -1.76 -9.84 -1.39
C PHE A 51 -2.95 -10.82 -1.57
N PRO A 52 -2.88 -12.10 -1.14
CA PRO A 52 -4.06 -12.96 -1.16
C PRO A 52 -5.23 -12.41 -0.34
N ALA A 53 -4.96 -11.83 0.84
CA ALA A 53 -6.01 -11.27 1.69
C ALA A 53 -6.70 -10.06 1.04
N TYR A 54 -5.95 -9.22 0.32
CA TYR A 54 -6.50 -8.11 -0.46
C TYR A 54 -7.38 -8.62 -1.61
N LEU A 55 -6.92 -9.62 -2.36
CA LEU A 55 -7.72 -10.18 -3.45
C LEU A 55 -9.02 -10.84 -2.95
N LEU A 56 -8.94 -11.61 -1.86
CA LEU A 56 -10.08 -12.39 -1.33
C LEU A 56 -11.07 -11.55 -0.51
N PHE A 57 -10.60 -10.53 0.21
CA PHE A 57 -11.40 -9.85 1.23
C PHE A 57 -11.23 -8.32 1.26
N ASN A 58 -10.52 -7.75 0.28
CA ASN A 58 -10.24 -6.32 0.21
C ASN A 58 -9.61 -5.74 1.50
N VAL A 59 -8.76 -6.53 2.18
CA VAL A 59 -8.08 -6.09 3.40
C VAL A 59 -7.25 -4.84 3.12
N SER A 60 -7.34 -3.83 4.00
CA SER A 60 -6.72 -2.50 3.84
C SER A 60 -7.35 -1.59 2.77
N GLY A 61 -8.44 -2.03 2.13
CA GLY A 61 -9.24 -1.17 1.26
C GLY A 61 -10.29 -0.34 1.99
N GLN A 62 -11.22 0.23 1.24
CA GLN A 62 -12.26 1.11 1.76
C GLN A 62 -13.18 0.42 2.80
N PRO A 63 -13.36 1.00 4.00
CA PRO A 63 -14.19 0.41 5.05
C PRO A 63 -15.70 0.52 4.77
N ASN A 64 -16.12 1.42 3.87
CA ASN A 64 -17.53 1.59 3.50
C ASN A 64 -17.98 0.63 2.38
N TYR A 65 -17.07 -0.18 1.82
CA TYR A 65 -17.43 -1.17 0.83
C TYR A 65 -18.25 -2.30 1.44
N PRO A 66 -19.18 -2.91 0.67
CA PRO A 66 -20.00 -4.01 1.16
C PRO A 66 -19.16 -5.15 1.72
N ARG A 67 -19.72 -5.83 2.72
CA ARG A 67 -19.11 -7.05 3.28
C ARG A 67 -18.92 -8.07 2.15
N TRP A 68 -17.79 -8.78 2.17
CA TRP A 68 -17.37 -9.75 1.13
C TRP A 68 -16.92 -9.15 -0.21
N THR A 69 -16.66 -7.84 -0.27
CA THR A 69 -15.97 -7.23 -1.42
C THR A 69 -14.64 -7.95 -1.68
N ASN A 70 -14.45 -8.38 -2.93
CA ASN A 70 -13.30 -9.14 -3.38
C ASN A 70 -13.02 -8.89 -4.86
N HIS A 71 -11.85 -9.32 -5.34
CA HIS A 71 -11.36 -9.07 -6.69
C HIS A 71 -11.76 -10.16 -7.70
N PHE A 72 -12.41 -11.23 -7.23
CA PHE A 72 -12.83 -12.36 -8.08
C PHE A 72 -14.29 -12.25 -8.49
N ASP A 73 -15.12 -11.49 -7.79
CA ASP A 73 -16.50 -11.23 -8.19
C ASP A 73 -16.52 -10.20 -9.35
N PRO A 74 -16.99 -10.60 -10.54
CA PRO A 74 -17.03 -9.70 -11.70
C PRO A 74 -18.08 -8.57 -11.54
N ASN A 75 -18.96 -8.64 -10.54
CA ASN A 75 -19.90 -7.57 -10.19
C ASN A 75 -19.50 -6.84 -8.89
N SER A 76 -18.26 -7.03 -8.42
CA SER A 76 -17.72 -6.32 -7.26
C SER A 76 -17.75 -4.81 -7.47
N ILE A 77 -17.97 -4.05 -6.39
CA ILE A 77 -17.94 -2.58 -6.38
C ILE A 77 -16.60 -2.00 -6.87
N LEU A 78 -15.54 -2.81 -6.86
CA LEU A 78 -14.20 -2.47 -7.31
C LEU A 78 -14.10 -2.23 -8.82
N PHE A 79 -15.04 -2.75 -9.61
CA PHE A 79 -14.96 -2.77 -11.06
C PHE A 79 -16.09 -1.98 -11.71
N MET A 80 -15.79 -1.38 -12.85
CA MET A 80 -16.83 -0.86 -13.75
C MET A 80 -17.48 -2.02 -14.51
N ASP A 81 -18.74 -1.86 -14.91
CA ASP A 81 -19.47 -2.85 -15.71
C ASP A 81 -18.71 -3.29 -16.98
N SER A 82 -17.97 -2.36 -17.59
CA SER A 82 -17.14 -2.60 -18.77
C SER A 82 -15.95 -3.54 -18.51
N GLN A 83 -15.52 -3.69 -17.25
CA GLN A 83 -14.39 -4.54 -16.85
C GLN A 83 -14.83 -5.97 -16.47
N ARG A 84 -16.14 -6.22 -16.36
CA ARG A 84 -16.72 -7.51 -15.95
C ARG A 84 -16.13 -8.71 -16.70
N ASN A 85 -16.04 -8.63 -18.02
CA ASN A 85 -15.51 -9.71 -18.85
C ASN A 85 -13.99 -9.91 -18.63
N ALA A 86 -13.25 -8.83 -18.35
CA ALA A 86 -11.83 -8.94 -18.01
C ALA A 86 -11.61 -9.69 -16.69
N VAL A 87 -12.47 -9.45 -15.68
CA VAL A 87 -12.43 -10.19 -14.41
C VAL A 87 -12.72 -11.68 -14.62
N ILE A 88 -13.74 -12.01 -15.42
CA ILE A 88 -14.06 -13.42 -15.75
C ILE A 88 -12.87 -14.10 -16.44
N MET A 89 -12.27 -13.45 -17.44
CA MET A 89 -11.10 -13.99 -18.13
C MET A 89 -9.89 -14.16 -17.20
N SER A 90 -9.67 -13.20 -16.30
CA SER A 90 -8.63 -13.30 -15.26
C SER A 90 -8.85 -14.52 -14.35
N ASN A 91 -10.08 -14.73 -13.89
CA ASN A 91 -10.44 -15.89 -13.05
C ASN A 91 -10.22 -17.22 -13.76
N LEU A 92 -10.58 -17.31 -15.05
CA LEU A 92 -10.30 -18.49 -15.87
C LEU A 92 -8.80 -18.73 -16.01
N GLY A 93 -8.00 -17.66 -16.19
CA GLY A 93 -6.55 -17.75 -16.23
C GLY A 93 -5.96 -18.27 -14.92
N ILE A 94 -6.41 -17.74 -13.78
CA ILE A 94 -5.99 -18.20 -12.44
C ILE A 94 -6.38 -19.67 -12.23
N GLY A 95 -7.62 -20.05 -12.58
CA GLY A 95 -8.08 -21.44 -12.51
C GLY A 95 -7.23 -22.39 -13.36
N SER A 96 -6.86 -21.94 -14.57
CA SER A 96 -5.98 -22.70 -15.47
C SER A 96 -4.59 -22.91 -14.86
N VAL A 97 -4.00 -21.88 -14.24
CA VAL A 97 -2.72 -21.99 -13.54
C VAL A 97 -2.81 -22.95 -12.35
N ILE A 98 -3.89 -22.91 -11.57
CA ILE A 98 -4.11 -23.84 -10.46
C ILE A 98 -4.15 -25.29 -10.94
N LEU A 99 -4.89 -25.56 -12.03
CA LEU A 99 -4.97 -26.90 -12.62
C LEU A 99 -3.61 -27.35 -13.17
N PHE A 100 -2.87 -26.46 -13.84
CA PHE A 100 -1.52 -26.72 -14.30
C PHE A 100 -0.57 -27.07 -13.15
N LEU A 101 -0.57 -26.29 -12.07
CA LEU A 101 0.28 -26.54 -10.90
C LEU A 101 -0.10 -27.85 -10.20
N ARG A 102 -1.39 -28.17 -10.10
CA ARG A 102 -1.86 -29.46 -9.57
C ARG A 102 -1.32 -30.62 -10.41
N HIS A 103 -1.39 -30.51 -11.74
CA HIS A 103 -0.84 -31.52 -12.63
C HIS A 103 0.69 -31.61 -12.49
N ALA A 104 1.40 -30.47 -12.47
CA ALA A 104 2.84 -30.43 -12.28
C ALA A 104 3.27 -31.10 -10.96
N CYS A 105 2.53 -30.87 -9.87
CA CYS A 105 2.77 -31.55 -8.59
C CYS A 105 2.61 -33.07 -8.70
N SER A 106 1.67 -33.57 -9.52
CA SER A 106 1.46 -35.01 -9.73
C SER A 106 2.57 -35.68 -10.56
N VAL A 107 3.24 -34.93 -11.44
CA VAL A 107 4.29 -35.44 -12.33
C VAL A 107 5.68 -35.27 -11.72
N HIS A 108 5.96 -34.11 -11.14
CA HIS A 108 7.30 -33.72 -10.66
C HIS A 108 7.44 -33.72 -9.13
N GLY A 109 6.33 -33.87 -8.41
CA GLY A 109 6.30 -33.79 -6.95
C GLY A 109 6.13 -32.36 -6.43
N PHE A 110 5.50 -32.24 -5.26
CA PHE A 110 5.19 -30.95 -4.64
C PHE A 110 6.43 -30.10 -4.33
N SER A 111 7.53 -30.73 -3.89
CA SER A 111 8.76 -30.02 -3.53
C SER A 111 9.36 -29.27 -4.71
N GLU A 112 9.38 -29.88 -5.91
CA GLU A 112 9.91 -29.24 -7.11
C GLU A 112 9.06 -28.04 -7.55
N VAL A 113 7.73 -28.17 -7.52
CA VAL A 113 6.82 -27.06 -7.83
C VAL A 113 6.98 -25.92 -6.83
N VAL A 114 7.14 -26.21 -5.54
CA VAL A 114 7.42 -25.17 -4.53
C VAL A 114 8.74 -24.47 -4.80
N LYS A 115 9.81 -25.19 -5.15
CA LYS A 115 11.12 -24.58 -5.43
C LYS A 115 11.08 -23.65 -6.65
N TYR A 116 10.48 -24.09 -7.76
CA TYR A 116 10.54 -23.37 -9.03
C TYR A 116 9.39 -22.40 -9.28
N TYR A 117 8.25 -22.59 -8.62
CA TYR A 117 7.09 -21.70 -8.76
C TYR A 117 6.71 -21.03 -7.44
N GLY A 118 6.57 -21.82 -6.37
CA GLY A 118 6.11 -21.32 -5.08
C GLY A 118 7.02 -20.24 -4.48
N ILE A 119 8.32 -20.52 -4.34
CA ILE A 119 9.29 -19.59 -3.77
C ILE A 119 9.43 -18.32 -4.64
N PRO A 120 9.63 -18.41 -5.98
CA PRO A 120 9.64 -17.21 -6.82
C PRO A 120 8.36 -16.39 -6.73
N TRP A 121 7.19 -17.02 -6.71
CA TRP A 121 5.90 -16.33 -6.55
C TRP A 121 5.79 -15.59 -5.20
N LEU A 122 6.25 -16.21 -4.11
CA LEU A 122 6.32 -15.56 -2.80
C LEU A 122 7.27 -14.36 -2.79
N LEU A 123 8.43 -14.47 -3.46
CA LEU A 123 9.38 -13.36 -3.56
C LEU A 123 8.82 -12.18 -4.37
N VAL A 124 8.14 -12.46 -5.49
CA VAL A 124 7.44 -11.42 -6.27
C VAL A 124 6.38 -10.74 -5.42
N THR A 125 5.59 -11.53 -4.68
CA THR A 125 4.55 -11.01 -3.78
C THR A 125 5.14 -10.13 -2.67
N HIS A 126 6.24 -10.56 -2.06
CA HIS A 126 6.96 -9.77 -1.07
C HIS A 126 7.39 -8.42 -1.63
N TRP A 127 8.08 -8.40 -2.77
CA TRP A 127 8.54 -7.15 -3.37
C TRP A 127 7.36 -6.24 -3.72
N PHE A 128 6.33 -6.78 -4.36
CA PHE A 128 5.14 -6.03 -4.72
C PHE A 128 4.50 -5.36 -3.50
N ILE A 129 4.30 -6.10 -2.40
CA ILE A 129 3.68 -5.57 -1.18
C ILE A 129 4.58 -4.56 -0.48
N MET A 130 5.89 -4.78 -0.42
CA MET A 130 6.81 -3.83 0.20
C MET A 130 6.86 -2.51 -0.58
N ILE A 131 6.94 -2.58 -1.90
CA ILE A 131 7.02 -1.41 -2.80
C ILE A 131 5.76 -0.56 -2.63
N THR A 132 4.58 -1.15 -2.86
CA THR A 132 3.32 -0.40 -2.81
C THR A 132 3.01 0.12 -1.41
N TYR A 133 3.32 -0.64 -0.36
CA TYR A 133 3.20 -0.14 1.02
C TYR A 133 4.08 1.09 1.25
N LEU A 134 5.36 1.05 0.85
CA LEU A 134 6.29 2.15 1.10
C LEU A 134 6.06 3.39 0.24
N HIS A 135 5.38 3.24 -0.88
CA HIS A 135 4.92 4.35 -1.70
C HIS A 135 3.70 5.05 -1.12
N HIS A 136 2.78 4.29 -0.52
CA HIS A 136 1.48 4.79 -0.07
C HIS A 136 1.38 5.03 1.44
N THR A 137 2.34 4.53 2.23
CA THR A 137 2.36 4.65 3.67
C THR A 137 3.68 5.27 4.12
N ASP A 138 3.63 6.55 4.48
CA ASP A 138 4.73 7.30 5.06
C ASP A 138 4.20 8.45 5.94
N PRO A 139 4.84 8.80 7.08
CA PRO A 139 4.36 9.87 7.95
C PRO A 139 4.24 11.24 7.31
N VAL A 140 4.92 11.51 6.18
CA VAL A 140 4.85 12.80 5.48
C VAL A 140 3.81 12.85 4.36
N VAL A 141 3.21 11.70 4.01
CA VAL A 141 2.15 11.62 2.99
C VAL A 141 0.83 12.13 3.55
N PRO A 142 0.18 13.11 2.89
CA PRO A 142 -1.11 13.60 3.29
C PRO A 142 -2.24 12.66 2.84
N HIS A 143 -3.27 12.51 3.68
CA HIS A 143 -4.55 11.92 3.31
C HIS A 143 -5.61 13.02 3.27
N TYR A 144 -6.21 13.24 2.11
CA TYR A 144 -7.15 14.34 1.86
C TYR A 144 -8.59 13.89 2.01
N ARG A 145 -9.43 14.58 2.77
CA ARG A 145 -10.84 14.24 3.01
C ARG A 145 -11.80 15.19 2.31
N GLY A 146 -13.02 14.74 2.02
CA GLY A 146 -14.11 15.62 1.60
C GLY A 146 -13.76 16.51 0.41
N LYS A 147 -14.00 17.82 0.54
CA LYS A 147 -13.86 18.79 -0.56
C LYS A 147 -12.40 19.13 -0.92
N VAL A 148 -11.44 18.84 -0.04
CA VAL A 148 -10.03 19.12 -0.34
C VAL A 148 -9.37 18.01 -1.16
N TRP A 149 -10.05 16.87 -1.32
CA TRP A 149 -9.59 15.79 -2.19
C TRP A 149 -9.89 16.11 -3.66
N ASN A 150 -8.91 15.86 -4.52
CA ASN A 150 -9.08 15.78 -5.97
C ASN A 150 -8.07 14.76 -6.54
N ALA A 151 -8.26 14.36 -7.79
CA ALA A 151 -7.43 13.33 -8.43
C ALA A 151 -5.94 13.69 -8.45
N GLN A 152 -5.59 14.96 -8.66
CA GLN A 152 -4.20 15.43 -8.72
C GLN A 152 -3.51 15.35 -7.35
N ARG A 153 -4.21 15.72 -6.29
CA ARG A 153 -3.74 15.58 -4.90
C ARG A 153 -3.62 14.12 -4.50
N GLY A 154 -4.58 13.28 -4.92
CA GLY A 154 -4.49 11.83 -4.74
C GLY A 154 -3.27 11.24 -5.45
N ALA A 155 -3.03 11.61 -6.70
CA ALA A 155 -1.89 11.14 -7.48
C ALA A 155 -0.53 11.58 -6.88
N ALA A 156 -0.46 12.80 -6.35
CA ALA A 156 0.73 13.31 -5.67
C ALA A 156 0.94 12.71 -4.25
N ALA A 157 -0.05 12.05 -3.66
CA ALA A 157 0.02 11.49 -2.30
C ALA A 157 0.75 10.14 -2.26
N THR A 158 1.95 10.09 -2.84
CA THR A 158 2.86 8.94 -2.79
C THR A 158 4.31 9.40 -2.61
N VAL A 159 5.20 8.48 -2.20
CA VAL A 159 6.62 8.79 -1.96
C VAL A 159 7.51 8.03 -2.93
N ASP A 160 8.30 8.74 -3.72
CA ASP A 160 9.36 8.11 -4.52
C ASP A 160 10.59 7.80 -3.66
N ARG A 161 11.26 6.67 -3.96
CA ARG A 161 12.43 6.19 -3.21
C ARG A 161 13.44 5.55 -4.15
N PRO A 162 14.76 5.65 -3.90
CA PRO A 162 15.75 4.83 -4.60
C PRO A 162 15.70 3.39 -4.07
N PHE A 163 14.59 2.69 -4.29
CA PHE A 163 14.30 1.39 -3.67
C PHE A 163 15.38 0.36 -4.06
N LEU A 164 16.19 -0.07 -3.10
CA LEU A 164 17.38 -0.92 -3.34
C LEU A 164 18.40 -0.32 -4.33
N GLY A 165 18.40 0.99 -4.55
CA GLY A 165 19.33 1.66 -5.47
C GLY A 165 19.36 1.01 -6.87
N TRP A 166 20.56 0.78 -7.39
CA TRP A 166 20.73 0.23 -8.74
C TRP A 166 20.11 -1.17 -8.91
N GLN A 167 20.08 -1.99 -7.85
CA GLN A 167 19.46 -3.31 -7.91
C GLN A 167 17.96 -3.19 -8.17
N GLY A 168 17.28 -2.25 -7.52
CA GLY A 168 15.86 -2.05 -7.78
C GLY A 168 15.58 -1.51 -9.18
N ARG A 169 16.47 -0.66 -9.72
CA ARG A 169 16.36 -0.24 -11.13
C ARG A 169 16.42 -1.43 -12.08
N PHE A 170 17.39 -2.32 -11.86
CA PHE A 170 17.62 -3.49 -12.71
C PHE A 170 16.54 -4.57 -12.56
N PHE A 171 16.24 -5.00 -11.34
CA PHE A 171 15.33 -6.13 -11.09
C PHE A 171 13.85 -5.73 -11.04
N LEU A 172 13.55 -4.47 -10.67
CA LEU A 172 12.18 -3.98 -10.48
C LEU A 172 11.77 -2.94 -11.53
N HIS A 173 12.59 -2.72 -12.56
CA HIS A 173 12.25 -1.90 -13.73
C HIS A 173 11.76 -0.49 -13.37
N ASP A 174 12.47 0.18 -12.46
CA ASP A 174 12.17 1.53 -11.98
C ASP A 174 10.76 1.76 -11.37
N VAL A 175 9.89 0.74 -11.29
CA VAL A 175 8.54 0.85 -10.73
C VAL A 175 8.56 1.33 -9.28
N ALA A 176 9.59 0.90 -8.56
CA ALA A 176 9.79 1.26 -7.16
C ALA A 176 10.45 2.64 -6.99
N HIS A 177 11.00 3.22 -8.07
CA HIS A 177 11.71 4.50 -8.07
C HIS A 177 10.83 5.69 -8.46
N TYR A 178 9.94 5.50 -9.43
CA TYR A 178 9.15 6.57 -10.05
C TYR A 178 7.66 6.24 -9.98
N HIS A 179 7.12 6.19 -8.78
CA HIS A 179 5.73 5.83 -8.53
C HIS A 179 4.81 7.04 -8.57
N VAL A 180 5.27 8.22 -8.14
CA VAL A 180 4.46 9.45 -8.19
C VAL A 180 4.03 9.72 -9.64
N ILE A 181 4.96 9.66 -10.60
CA ILE A 181 4.64 9.85 -12.02
C ILE A 181 3.72 8.76 -12.56
N HIS A 182 3.85 7.52 -12.06
CA HIS A 182 2.96 6.42 -12.43
C HIS A 182 1.51 6.71 -12.03
N HIS A 183 1.27 7.37 -10.89
CA HIS A 183 -0.09 7.78 -10.51
C HIS A 183 -0.69 8.86 -11.42
N PHE A 184 0.13 9.77 -11.94
CA PHE A 184 -0.34 10.75 -12.93
C PHE A 184 -0.54 10.12 -14.31
N PHE A 185 0.31 9.17 -14.69
CA PHE A 185 0.33 8.55 -16.01
C PHE A 185 0.52 7.02 -15.91
N PRO A 186 -0.52 6.26 -15.51
CA PRO A 186 -0.37 4.82 -15.24
C PRO A 186 -0.05 3.97 -16.48
N LYS A 187 -0.26 4.53 -17.68
CA LYS A 187 0.11 3.92 -18.97
C LYS A 187 1.51 4.30 -19.45
N LEU A 188 2.24 5.14 -18.72
CA LEU A 188 3.60 5.54 -19.07
C LEU A 188 4.53 4.30 -18.96
N PRO A 189 5.29 3.98 -20.02
CA PRO A 189 6.30 2.92 -19.94
C PRO A 189 7.38 3.28 -18.91
N PHE A 190 7.81 2.29 -18.11
CA PHE A 190 8.71 2.52 -16.97
C PHE A 190 10.03 3.21 -17.36
N TYR A 191 10.55 2.92 -18.57
CA TYR A 191 11.81 3.50 -19.06
C TYR A 191 11.72 5.02 -19.35
N ASN A 192 10.51 5.57 -19.44
CA ASN A 192 10.29 7.02 -19.51
C ASN A 192 10.03 7.64 -18.12
N GLY A 193 9.93 6.83 -17.06
CA GLY A 193 9.55 7.26 -15.72
C GLY A 193 10.53 8.26 -15.12
N GLU A 194 11.83 8.08 -15.35
CA GLU A 194 12.87 8.99 -14.85
C GLU A 194 12.72 10.40 -15.44
N GLU A 195 12.61 10.49 -16.76
CA GLU A 195 12.52 11.77 -17.46
C GLU A 195 11.22 12.50 -17.12
N ALA A 196 10.10 11.76 -17.16
CA ALA A 196 8.81 12.31 -16.80
C ALA A 196 8.75 12.78 -15.33
N THR A 197 9.43 12.07 -14.41
CA THR A 197 9.57 12.49 -13.02
C THR A 197 10.29 13.82 -12.87
N LYS A 198 11.34 14.09 -13.67
CA LYS A 198 12.05 15.38 -13.63
C LYS A 198 11.10 16.54 -13.97
N HIS A 199 10.30 16.39 -15.03
CA HIS A 199 9.31 17.40 -15.42
C HIS A 199 8.20 17.56 -14.38
N LEU A 200 7.67 16.45 -13.86
CA LEU A 200 6.63 16.50 -12.83
C LEU A 200 7.14 17.18 -11.56
N LYS A 201 8.33 16.82 -11.09
CA LYS A 201 8.95 17.42 -9.90
C LYS A 201 9.15 18.92 -10.07
N ALA A 202 9.60 19.37 -11.23
CA ALA A 202 9.72 20.79 -11.54
C ALA A 202 8.36 21.52 -11.54
N PHE A 203 7.28 20.83 -11.96
CA PHE A 203 5.94 21.38 -12.02
C PHE A 203 5.23 21.45 -10.66
N ILE A 204 5.28 20.38 -9.85
CA ILE A 204 4.55 20.32 -8.56
C ILE A 204 5.38 20.79 -7.37
N GLY A 205 6.68 21.04 -7.55
CA GLY A 205 7.56 21.67 -6.56
C GLY A 205 7.55 20.95 -5.21
N GLU A 206 7.23 21.70 -4.15
CA GLU A 206 7.20 21.22 -2.76
C GLU A 206 6.16 20.13 -2.49
N HIS A 207 5.23 19.89 -3.43
CA HIS A 207 4.27 18.81 -3.34
C HIS A 207 4.82 17.45 -3.80
N TYR A 208 5.99 17.41 -4.46
CA TYR A 208 6.67 16.16 -4.78
C TYR A 208 7.33 15.59 -3.53
N ILE A 209 6.96 14.36 -3.15
CA ILE A 209 7.47 13.70 -1.95
C ILE A 209 8.45 12.61 -2.37
N SER A 210 9.67 12.67 -1.82
CA SER A 210 10.67 11.63 -1.99
C SER A 210 11.42 11.35 -0.70
N SER A 211 11.92 10.13 -0.53
CA SER A 211 12.74 9.73 0.61
C SER A 211 13.91 8.85 0.16
N ASP A 212 15.11 9.16 0.64
CA ASP A 212 16.34 8.40 0.43
C ASP A 212 16.56 7.30 1.49
N LYS A 213 15.60 7.15 2.44
CA LYS A 213 15.68 6.17 3.51
C LYS A 213 15.76 4.74 2.94
N PRO A 214 16.71 3.90 3.39
CA PRO A 214 16.83 2.52 2.92
C PRO A 214 15.53 1.74 3.09
N ALA A 215 15.15 0.95 2.08
CA ALA A 215 13.81 0.35 1.98
C ALA A 215 13.40 -0.46 3.23
N PHE A 216 14.28 -1.34 3.74
CA PHE A 216 13.96 -2.13 4.94
C PHE A 216 13.86 -1.30 6.21
N ARG A 217 14.67 -0.24 6.32
CA ARG A 217 14.57 0.72 7.42
C ARG A 217 13.27 1.51 7.34
N ALA A 218 12.90 1.97 6.14
CA ALA A 218 11.61 2.62 5.89
C ALA A 218 10.44 1.69 6.22
N LEU A 219 10.51 0.41 5.86
CA LEU A 219 9.46 -0.57 6.16
C LEU A 219 9.23 -0.70 7.66
N TRP A 220 10.33 -0.84 8.41
CA TRP A 220 10.25 -0.90 9.87
C TRP A 220 9.70 0.40 10.46
N GLU A 221 10.29 1.54 10.13
CA GLU A 221 9.89 2.83 10.71
C GLU A 221 8.45 3.20 10.33
N ASN A 222 8.07 3.10 9.06
CA ASN A 222 6.72 3.43 8.61
C ASN A 222 5.68 2.51 9.25
N TYR A 223 6.00 1.22 9.46
CA TYR A 223 5.09 0.33 10.19
C TYR A 223 4.87 0.76 11.65
N ASN A 224 5.82 1.42 12.30
CA ASN A 224 5.68 1.91 13.67
C ASN A 224 5.07 3.33 13.73
N ASP A 225 5.38 4.15 12.73
CA ASP A 225 5.02 5.57 12.70
C ASP A 225 3.66 5.83 12.03
N CYS A 226 3.16 4.89 11.22
CA CYS A 226 1.89 5.00 10.49
C CYS A 226 0.77 4.15 11.09
N GLN A 227 0.36 4.45 12.32
CA GLN A 227 -0.67 3.65 13.02
C GLN A 227 -2.10 4.08 12.67
N PHE A 228 -2.37 5.39 12.73
CA PHE A 228 -3.72 5.92 12.53
C PHE A 228 -3.71 7.38 12.09
N VAL A 229 -4.86 7.90 11.69
CA VAL A 229 -5.12 9.32 11.46
C VAL A 229 -6.23 9.83 12.38
N GLU A 230 -6.30 11.13 12.60
CA GLU A 230 -7.34 11.73 13.44
C GLU A 230 -8.73 11.62 12.79
N ASP A 231 -9.77 11.60 13.63
CA ASP A 231 -11.17 11.57 13.17
C ASP A 231 -11.62 12.89 12.53
N SER A 232 -10.93 14.01 12.81
CA SER A 232 -11.26 15.34 12.31
C SER A 232 -10.12 15.96 11.49
N GLY A 233 -10.49 16.87 10.60
CA GLY A 233 -9.58 17.55 9.69
C GLY A 233 -9.74 17.11 8.23
N ASP A 234 -9.39 18.03 7.34
CA ASP A 234 -9.49 17.86 5.89
C ASP A 234 -8.19 17.32 5.28
N VAL A 235 -7.05 17.67 5.85
CA VAL A 235 -5.73 17.13 5.50
C VAL A 235 -5.19 16.40 6.71
N LEU A 236 -4.98 15.09 6.56
CA LEU A 236 -4.59 14.21 7.65
C LEU A 236 -3.19 13.67 7.42
N PHE A 237 -2.47 13.45 8.52
CA PHE A 237 -1.17 12.79 8.52
C PHE A 237 -1.20 11.71 9.59
N TYR A 238 -0.42 10.66 9.35
CA TYR A 238 -0.31 9.56 10.30
C TYR A 238 0.15 10.01 11.70
N ARG A 239 -0.23 9.18 12.66
CA ARG A 239 0.20 9.20 14.05
C ARG A 239 0.92 7.89 14.38
N ASP A 240 2.01 8.01 15.12
CA ASP A 240 2.73 6.86 15.65
C ASP A 240 1.99 6.23 16.85
N ARG A 241 2.57 5.17 17.42
CA ARG A 241 2.07 4.52 18.64
C ARG A 241 2.06 5.39 19.90
N LYS A 242 2.46 6.65 19.83
CA LYS A 242 2.41 7.62 20.93
C LYS A 242 1.51 8.81 20.58
N GLY A 243 0.75 8.72 19.48
CA GLY A 243 -0.10 9.80 19.00
C GLY A 243 0.67 10.98 18.41
N ARG A 244 1.97 10.83 18.11
CA ARG A 244 2.83 11.90 17.57
C ARG A 244 2.76 11.90 16.05
N ALA A 245 2.94 13.07 15.46
CA ALA A 245 2.91 13.28 14.02
C ALA A 245 4.23 13.84 13.55
N VAL A 246 4.77 13.32 12.45
CA VAL A 246 5.95 13.90 11.78
C VAL A 246 5.58 15.19 11.06
N ARG A 247 4.44 15.20 10.36
CA ARG A 247 3.91 16.36 9.65
C ARG A 247 2.51 16.71 10.15
N ARG A 248 2.18 17.99 10.13
CA ARG A 248 0.85 18.52 10.48
C ARG A 248 0.40 19.51 9.41
N PRO A 249 -0.91 19.68 9.19
CA PRO A 249 -1.40 20.77 8.35
C PRO A 249 -0.91 22.11 8.92
N SER A 250 -0.53 23.04 8.05
CA SER A 250 -0.51 24.45 8.44
C SER A 250 -1.91 24.81 8.96
N GLY A 251 -2.01 25.63 10.01
CA GLY A 251 -3.24 25.88 10.78
C GLY A 251 -4.49 26.28 9.97
N PRO A 252 -5.64 26.48 10.63
CA PRO A 252 -6.92 26.62 9.94
C PRO A 252 -6.90 27.87 9.04
N PHE A 253 -7.17 27.68 7.75
CA PHE A 253 -7.73 28.71 6.89
C PHE A 253 -9.23 28.48 6.80
#